data_AF-A0A841K1I1-F1
#
_entry.id   AF-A0A841K1I1-F1
#
_cell.length_a   1.000
_cell.length_b   1.000
_cell.length_c   1.000
_cell.angle_alpha   90.00
_cell.angle_beta   90.00
_cell.angle_gamma   90.00
#
_symmetry.space_group_name_H-M   'P 1'
#
loop_
_entity.id
_entity.type
_entity.pdbx_description
1 polymer ?
#
loop_
_entity_poly.entity_id
_entity_poly.type
_entity_poly.pdbx_seq_one_letter_code
_entity_poly.pdbx_strand_id
1 'polypeptide(L)'
;MALFQQRNRIFSISMLALCCSATALALPQSTLTAYTAHLEALRSLVQSCRSNAAACDANTVGSDEQVHLAGLNSGANVDVFEAHYDWLREVLGQAHDPAMKDRADKLNAAASRIQDSLDDAQGHVSDGNATDQFHHARADADAILRHPEFVTVSGTSFWDRVMAHIALWIDSLFNNVAMFGRRSPWIGPVFEWGLIALAGTGLFVWAMRVLRRQRLKVRIEAGRQIEPCEEASRNWRALAAEQAARADWREAVHCLYWATIVMLEGRRFWAPNRSRTPREYVRLLEAGSPGWSLLRQQTLGFERIWYGLQAAEPGDYQRALDAHEQLRTV
;
A
#
# COMPACT_ATOMS: atom_id res chain seq x y z
N MET A 1 -69.40 -6.35 7.97
CA MET A 1 -68.03 -6.84 8.23
C MET A 1 -67.92 -8.19 7.55
N ALA A 2 -67.49 -8.16 6.29
CA ALA A 2 -67.55 -9.28 5.36
C ALA A 2 -66.34 -10.21 5.55
N LEU A 3 -66.61 -11.50 5.66
CA LEU A 3 -65.59 -12.55 5.72
C LEU A 3 -65.04 -12.83 4.32
N PHE A 4 -63.71 -12.75 4.24
CA PHE A 4 -62.85 -13.24 3.17
C PHE A 4 -63.12 -14.72 2.85
N GLN A 5 -63.35 -15.05 1.58
CA GLN A 5 -62.68 -16.15 0.88
C GLN A 5 -63.24 -16.31 -0.54
N GLN A 6 -62.46 -15.92 -1.56
CA GLN A 6 -62.66 -16.47 -2.89
C GLN A 6 -61.39 -16.46 -3.75
N ARG A 7 -60.96 -17.69 -4.07
CA ARG A 7 -60.58 -18.22 -5.39
C ARG A 7 -59.32 -17.71 -6.12
N ASN A 8 -58.33 -18.63 -6.18
CA ASN A 8 -58.03 -19.53 -7.33
C ASN A 8 -57.07 -19.08 -8.46
N ARG A 9 -56.31 -20.10 -8.94
CA ARG A 9 -55.55 -20.27 -10.22
C ARG A 9 -54.08 -19.82 -10.20
N ILE A 10 -53.10 -20.73 -10.19
CA ILE A 10 -52.57 -21.59 -11.30
C ILE A 10 -52.22 -20.78 -12.55
N PHE A 11 -50.91 -20.60 -12.83
CA PHE A 11 -50.33 -20.71 -14.18
C PHE A 11 -48.82 -20.97 -14.09
N SER A 12 -48.40 -22.15 -14.56
CA SER A 12 -47.02 -22.46 -14.94
C SER A 12 -46.66 -21.71 -16.22
N ILE A 13 -45.46 -21.13 -16.28
CA ILE A 13 -44.80 -20.75 -17.54
C ILE A 13 -43.36 -21.28 -17.47
N SER A 14 -43.11 -22.29 -18.29
CA SER A 14 -41.78 -22.76 -18.72
C SER A 14 -41.19 -21.82 -19.78
N MET A 15 -39.88 -21.97 -20.03
CA MET A 15 -39.04 -21.35 -21.08
C MET A 15 -38.60 -19.91 -20.81
N LEU A 16 -37.34 -19.50 -21.01
CA LEU A 16 -36.27 -19.99 -21.88
C LEU A 16 -34.93 -19.54 -21.26
N ALA A 17 -34.06 -20.48 -20.91
CA ALA A 17 -32.68 -20.19 -20.56
C ALA A 17 -31.90 -19.88 -21.85
N LEU A 18 -31.74 -18.60 -22.17
CA LEU A 18 -30.75 -18.15 -23.14
C LEU A 18 -29.38 -18.13 -22.44
N CYS A 19 -28.64 -19.23 -22.57
CA CYS A 19 -27.20 -19.22 -22.41
C CYS A 19 -26.60 -18.37 -23.54
N CYS A 20 -26.39 -17.07 -23.30
CA CYS A 20 -25.42 -16.30 -24.07
C CYS A 20 -24.03 -16.75 -23.62
N SER A 21 -23.53 -17.82 -24.23
CA SER A 21 -22.12 -18.13 -24.23
C SER A 21 -21.42 -16.99 -24.98
N ALA A 22 -20.82 -16.06 -24.25
CA ALA A 22 -19.78 -15.21 -24.80
C ALA A 22 -18.62 -16.15 -25.14
N THR A 23 -18.57 -16.61 -26.39
CA THR A 23 -17.36 -17.20 -26.97
C THR A 23 -16.33 -16.09 -27.00
N ALA A 24 -15.48 -16.04 -25.96
CA ALA A 24 -14.16 -15.45 -26.10
C ALA A 24 -13.54 -16.10 -27.35
N LEU A 25 -13.27 -15.31 -28.38
CA LEU A 25 -12.57 -15.76 -29.57
C LEU A 25 -11.17 -16.18 -29.09
N ALA A 26 -11.01 -17.48 -28.85
CA ALA A 26 -9.71 -18.05 -28.55
C ALA A 26 -8.80 -17.81 -29.76
N LEU A 27 -7.62 -17.26 -29.52
CA LEU A 27 -6.60 -17.08 -30.55
C LEU A 27 -6.25 -18.45 -31.17
N PRO A 28 -6.00 -18.52 -32.49
CA PRO A 28 -5.52 -19.73 -33.12
C PRO A 28 -4.20 -20.15 -32.48
N GLN A 29 -4.11 -21.42 -32.10
CA GLN A 29 -2.94 -22.00 -31.44
C GLN A 29 -1.94 -22.47 -32.50
N SER A 30 -0.68 -22.09 -32.38
CA SER A 30 0.41 -22.51 -33.26
C SER A 30 1.61 -23.04 -32.48
N THR A 31 2.42 -23.87 -33.14
CA THR A 31 3.69 -24.37 -32.58
C THR A 31 4.81 -23.41 -32.96
N LEU A 32 5.94 -23.44 -32.22
CA LEU A 32 7.11 -22.61 -32.55
C LEU A 32 7.56 -22.77 -34.02
N THR A 33 7.51 -23.98 -34.57
CA THR A 33 7.87 -24.23 -35.99
C THR A 33 6.87 -23.60 -36.96
N ALA A 34 5.58 -23.64 -36.65
CA ALA A 34 4.55 -22.98 -37.45
C ALA A 34 4.69 -21.46 -37.39
N TYR A 35 4.98 -20.92 -36.22
CA TYR A 35 5.25 -19.49 -36.01
C TYR A 35 6.48 -19.02 -36.81
N THR A 36 7.59 -19.73 -36.77
CA THR A 36 8.79 -19.37 -37.55
C THR A 36 8.52 -19.39 -39.05
N ALA A 37 7.78 -20.38 -39.55
CA ALA A 37 7.39 -20.44 -40.96
C ALA A 37 6.46 -19.28 -41.35
N HIS A 38 5.57 -18.87 -40.44
CA HIS A 38 4.70 -17.72 -40.65
C HIS A 38 5.51 -16.41 -40.73
N LEU A 39 6.46 -16.19 -39.82
CA LEU A 39 7.35 -15.02 -39.87
C LEU A 39 8.16 -14.94 -41.17
N GLU A 40 8.65 -16.08 -41.70
CA GLU A 40 9.33 -16.13 -42.99
C GLU A 40 8.41 -15.71 -44.15
N ALA A 41 7.15 -16.15 -44.14
CA ALA A 41 6.15 -15.73 -45.11
C ALA A 41 5.89 -14.22 -45.03
N LEU A 42 5.75 -13.66 -43.82
CA LEU A 42 5.58 -12.23 -43.61
C LEU A 42 6.80 -11.41 -44.09
N ARG A 43 8.02 -11.92 -43.88
CA ARG A 43 9.24 -11.28 -44.40
C ARG A 43 9.20 -11.17 -45.92
N SER A 44 8.79 -12.25 -46.60
CA SER A 44 8.67 -12.28 -48.06
C SER A 44 7.58 -11.33 -48.58
N LEU A 45 6.49 -11.18 -47.83
CA LEU A 45 5.41 -10.24 -48.12
C LEU A 45 5.89 -8.79 -48.03
N VAL A 46 6.61 -8.43 -46.95
CA VAL A 46 7.20 -7.08 -46.78
C VAL A 46 8.19 -6.77 -47.89
N GLN A 47 9.01 -7.74 -48.30
CA GLN A 47 9.94 -7.58 -49.41
C GLN A 47 9.23 -7.38 -50.76
N SER A 48 8.14 -8.12 -50.99
CA SER A 48 7.29 -7.96 -52.18
C SER A 48 6.62 -6.59 -52.21
N CYS A 49 6.04 -6.17 -51.08
CA CYS A 49 5.47 -4.84 -50.88
C CYS A 49 6.51 -3.74 -51.13
N ARG A 50 7.76 -3.90 -50.67
CA ARG A 50 8.82 -2.92 -50.94
C ARG A 50 9.06 -2.72 -52.45
N SER A 51 9.02 -3.79 -53.22
CA SER A 51 9.21 -3.75 -54.68
C SER A 51 7.98 -3.22 -55.45
N ASN A 52 6.77 -3.50 -54.95
CA ASN A 52 5.52 -3.13 -55.60
C ASN A 52 4.46 -2.75 -54.55
N ALA A 53 3.99 -1.49 -54.57
CA ALA A 53 2.95 -1.01 -53.66
C ALA A 53 1.64 -1.81 -53.76
N ALA A 54 1.28 -2.32 -54.94
CA ALA A 54 0.08 -3.14 -55.11
C ALA A 54 0.19 -4.52 -54.42
N ALA A 55 1.40 -4.96 -54.07
CA ALA A 55 1.63 -6.20 -53.33
C ALA A 55 1.52 -6.02 -51.80
N CYS A 56 1.31 -4.79 -51.32
CA CYS A 56 1.05 -4.52 -49.91
C CYS A 56 -0.40 -4.85 -49.58
N ASP A 57 -0.67 -6.07 -49.11
CA ASP A 57 -2.00 -6.48 -48.65
C ASP A 57 -1.97 -6.81 -47.15
N ALA A 58 -2.64 -5.98 -46.36
CA ALA A 58 -2.77 -6.17 -44.91
C ALA A 58 -3.54 -7.45 -44.55
N ASN A 59 -4.43 -7.95 -45.41
CA ASN A 59 -5.24 -9.14 -45.11
C ASN A 59 -4.41 -10.43 -45.15
N THR A 60 -3.30 -10.44 -45.90
CA THR A 60 -2.41 -11.61 -46.03
C THR A 60 -1.55 -11.86 -44.80
N VAL A 61 -1.52 -10.91 -43.85
CA VAL A 61 -0.77 -11.04 -42.58
C VAL A 61 -1.40 -12.06 -41.64
N GLY A 62 -2.69 -12.40 -41.83
CA GLY A 62 -3.41 -13.31 -40.93
C GLY A 62 -3.84 -12.64 -39.62
N SER A 63 -4.49 -13.43 -38.76
CA SER A 63 -4.88 -13.02 -37.40
C SER A 63 -3.73 -13.20 -36.43
N ASP A 64 -3.84 -12.57 -35.27
CA ASP A 64 -2.94 -12.84 -34.14
C ASP A 64 -3.02 -14.32 -33.74
N GLU A 65 -1.93 -14.85 -33.20
CA GLU A 65 -1.80 -16.27 -32.86
C GLU A 65 -1.21 -16.46 -31.46
N GLN A 66 -1.53 -17.59 -30.86
CA GLN A 66 -0.99 -18.00 -29.57
C GLN A 66 0.00 -19.15 -29.78
N VAL A 67 1.26 -18.89 -29.48
CA VAL A 67 2.38 -19.79 -29.79
C VAL A 67 2.72 -20.60 -28.56
N HIS A 68 2.67 -21.92 -28.69
CA HIS A 68 3.09 -22.86 -27.66
C HIS A 68 4.58 -23.23 -27.80
N LEU A 69 5.33 -23.01 -26.73
CA LEU A 69 6.73 -23.35 -26.57
C LEU A 69 6.83 -24.72 -25.88
N ALA A 70 6.86 -25.80 -26.68
CA ALA A 70 7.03 -27.15 -26.13
C ALA A 70 8.46 -27.33 -25.60
N GLY A 71 8.59 -27.68 -24.31
CA GLY A 71 9.88 -28.11 -23.72
C GLY A 71 10.49 -27.20 -22.66
N LEU A 72 9.85 -26.07 -22.33
CA LEU A 72 10.23 -25.26 -21.17
C LEU A 72 9.70 -25.95 -19.91
N ASN A 73 10.48 -26.84 -19.30
CA ASN A 73 10.18 -27.42 -17.97
C ASN A 73 10.32 -26.37 -16.84
N SER A 74 9.86 -25.15 -17.09
CA SER A 74 9.80 -24.08 -16.11
C SER A 74 8.44 -24.18 -15.46
N GLY A 75 8.34 -24.59 -14.20
CA GLY A 75 7.06 -24.75 -13.47
C GLY A 75 6.21 -23.48 -13.27
N ALA A 76 6.39 -22.46 -14.11
CA ALA A 76 5.57 -21.27 -14.23
C ALA A 76 4.80 -21.35 -15.57
N ASN A 77 3.56 -20.88 -15.61
CA ASN A 77 2.71 -20.78 -16.82
C ASN A 77 3.35 -19.87 -17.90
N VAL A 78 4.44 -20.28 -18.52
CA VAL A 78 5.22 -19.51 -19.52
C VAL A 78 5.41 -20.31 -20.81
N ASP A 79 4.69 -21.42 -20.98
CA ASP A 79 4.77 -22.27 -22.17
C ASP A 79 4.01 -21.70 -23.37
N VAL A 80 3.45 -20.49 -23.22
CA VAL A 80 2.55 -19.87 -24.20
C VAL A 80 2.80 -18.38 -24.27
N PHE A 81 2.99 -17.84 -25.47
CA PHE A 81 3.02 -16.39 -25.71
C PHE A 81 2.07 -16.00 -26.84
N GLU A 82 1.59 -14.76 -26.82
CA GLU A 82 0.70 -14.21 -27.85
C GLU A 82 1.51 -13.37 -28.84
N ALA A 83 1.38 -13.67 -30.14
CA ALA A 83 2.01 -12.94 -31.21
C ALA A 83 0.96 -12.05 -31.90
N HIS A 84 1.12 -10.73 -31.72
CA HIS A 84 0.24 -9.73 -32.31
C HIS A 84 0.83 -9.13 -33.59
N TYR A 85 0.03 -9.09 -34.66
CA TYR A 85 0.43 -8.58 -35.97
C TYR A 85 -0.33 -7.31 -36.40
N ASP A 86 -1.07 -6.67 -35.49
CA ASP A 86 -1.78 -5.41 -35.76
C ASP A 86 -0.87 -4.34 -36.35
N TRP A 87 0.33 -4.22 -35.80
CA TRP A 87 1.33 -3.25 -36.23
C TRP A 87 1.74 -3.48 -37.71
N LEU A 88 1.80 -4.73 -38.16
CA LEU A 88 2.20 -5.06 -39.53
C LEU A 88 1.04 -4.85 -40.49
N ARG A 89 -0.19 -5.20 -40.09
CA ARG A 89 -1.41 -4.90 -40.83
C ARG A 89 -1.56 -3.39 -41.07
N GLU A 90 -1.31 -2.59 -40.04
CA GLU A 90 -1.33 -1.13 -40.14
C GLU A 90 -0.25 -0.62 -41.11
N VAL A 91 1.00 -1.07 -40.96
CA VAL A 91 2.11 -0.63 -41.82
C VAL A 91 1.86 -1.00 -43.28
N LEU A 92 1.42 -2.22 -43.58
CA LEU A 92 1.13 -2.65 -44.95
C LEU A 92 -0.11 -1.94 -45.53
N GLY A 93 -1.13 -1.69 -44.71
CA GLY A 93 -2.31 -0.93 -45.12
C GLY A 93 -1.97 0.51 -45.50
N GLN A 94 -1.08 1.16 -44.74
CA GLN A 94 -0.59 2.51 -45.08
C GLN A 94 0.36 2.48 -46.29
N ALA A 95 1.25 1.48 -46.38
CA ALA A 95 2.25 1.35 -47.43
C ALA A 95 1.68 0.92 -48.79
N HIS A 96 0.39 0.56 -48.85
CA HIS A 96 -0.36 0.36 -50.09
C HIS A 96 -0.46 1.66 -50.91
N ASP A 97 -0.49 2.82 -50.24
CA ASP A 97 -0.42 4.12 -50.91
C ASP A 97 1.03 4.42 -51.33
N PRO A 98 1.34 4.49 -52.65
CA PRO A 98 2.69 4.80 -53.10
C PRO A 98 3.12 6.24 -52.78
N ALA A 99 2.18 7.15 -52.49
CA ALA A 99 2.46 8.54 -52.12
C ALA A 99 2.76 8.72 -50.61
N MET A 100 2.76 7.63 -49.84
CA MET A 100 3.04 7.66 -48.41
C MET A 100 4.45 8.22 -48.13
N LYS A 101 4.49 9.26 -47.29
CA LYS A 101 5.72 9.82 -46.75
C LYS A 101 6.41 8.79 -45.84
N ASP A 102 7.72 8.62 -45.99
CA ASP A 102 8.57 7.70 -45.21
C ASP A 102 8.21 6.19 -45.39
N ARG A 103 7.56 5.83 -46.51
CA ARG A 103 7.19 4.45 -46.86
C ARG A 103 8.36 3.47 -46.77
N ALA A 104 9.50 3.86 -47.34
CA ALA A 104 10.70 3.02 -47.33
C ALA A 104 11.22 2.77 -45.91
N ASP A 105 11.22 3.78 -45.06
CA ASP A 105 11.69 3.69 -43.68
C ASP A 105 10.78 2.81 -42.83
N LYS A 106 9.45 2.96 -42.97
CA LYS A 106 8.50 2.09 -42.26
C LYS A 106 8.59 0.62 -42.69
N LEU A 107 8.76 0.35 -43.99
CA LEU A 107 8.95 -1.02 -44.49
C LEU A 107 10.28 -1.63 -44.05
N ASN A 108 11.35 -0.83 -43.99
CA ASN A 108 12.63 -1.28 -43.45
C ASN A 108 12.52 -1.59 -41.95
N ALA A 109 11.86 -0.74 -41.16
CA ALA A 109 11.61 -0.99 -39.75
C ALA A 109 10.77 -2.26 -39.53
N ALA A 110 9.76 -2.49 -40.38
CA ALA A 110 8.96 -3.72 -40.35
C ALA A 110 9.80 -4.96 -40.67
N ALA A 111 10.66 -4.89 -41.69
CA ALA A 111 11.56 -5.99 -42.04
C ALA A 111 12.56 -6.29 -40.92
N SER A 112 13.15 -5.26 -40.30
CA SER A 112 14.04 -5.42 -39.15
C SER A 112 13.34 -6.08 -37.97
N ARG A 113 12.14 -5.61 -37.60
CA ARG A 113 11.37 -6.20 -36.50
C ARG A 113 11.01 -7.68 -36.72
N ILE A 114 10.68 -8.06 -37.95
CA ILE A 114 10.43 -9.47 -38.30
C ILE A 114 11.72 -10.29 -38.20
N GLN A 115 12.85 -9.72 -38.64
CA GLN A 115 14.15 -10.40 -38.54
C GLN A 115 14.56 -10.60 -37.08
N ASP A 116 14.41 -9.59 -36.23
CA ASP A 116 14.68 -9.71 -34.78
C ASP A 116 13.83 -10.84 -34.15
N SER A 117 12.54 -10.92 -34.54
CA SER A 117 11.63 -11.97 -34.05
C SER A 117 12.02 -13.37 -34.55
N LEU A 118 12.57 -13.48 -35.77
CA LEU A 118 13.09 -14.74 -36.31
C LEU A 118 14.37 -15.16 -35.58
N ASP A 119 15.27 -14.21 -35.32
CA ASP A 119 16.53 -14.47 -34.62
C ASP A 119 16.24 -14.94 -33.17
N ASP A 120 15.28 -14.32 -32.49
CA ASP A 120 14.82 -14.74 -31.16
C ASP A 120 14.22 -16.16 -31.17
N ALA A 121 13.35 -16.46 -32.13
CA ALA A 121 12.71 -17.77 -32.25
C ALA A 121 13.72 -18.89 -32.59
N GLN A 122 14.75 -18.58 -33.38
CA GLN A 122 15.83 -19.51 -33.72
C GLN A 122 16.84 -19.66 -32.57
N GLY A 123 17.08 -18.61 -31.79
CA GLY A 123 17.93 -18.65 -30.59
C GLY A 123 17.45 -19.66 -29.53
N HIS A 124 16.15 -19.98 -29.51
CA HIS A 124 15.57 -21.00 -28.63
C HIS A 124 15.75 -22.46 -29.11
N VAL A 125 16.25 -22.68 -30.34
CA VAL A 125 16.50 -24.05 -30.86
C VAL A 125 17.88 -24.59 -30.42
N SER A 126 18.70 -23.79 -29.74
CA SER A 126 20.04 -24.21 -29.29
C SER A 126 20.09 -24.38 -27.77
N ASP A 127 20.26 -25.64 -27.38
CA ASP A 127 20.84 -26.15 -26.12
C ASP A 127 19.99 -26.16 -24.84
N GLY A 128 19.98 -27.35 -24.20
CA GLY A 128 19.49 -27.63 -22.84
C GLY A 128 20.27 -26.95 -21.71
N ASN A 129 20.85 -25.78 -22.00
CA ASN A 129 21.63 -24.93 -21.10
C ASN A 129 20.99 -23.53 -20.93
N ALA A 130 19.78 -23.32 -21.49
CA ALA A 130 19.06 -22.05 -21.43
C ALA A 130 18.76 -21.60 -19.99
N THR A 131 18.53 -22.53 -19.07
CA THR A 131 18.30 -22.23 -17.65
C THR A 131 19.55 -21.65 -17.00
N ASP A 132 20.73 -22.22 -17.27
CA ASP A 132 22.00 -21.75 -16.72
C ASP A 132 22.40 -20.40 -17.32
N GLN A 133 22.20 -20.20 -18.62
CA GLN A 133 22.41 -18.91 -19.27
C GLN A 133 21.47 -17.82 -18.74
N PHE A 134 20.19 -18.15 -18.51
CA PHE A 134 19.23 -17.22 -17.91
C PHE A 134 19.63 -16.85 -16.48
N HIS A 135 20.05 -17.82 -15.66
CA HIS A 135 20.52 -17.55 -14.30
C HIS A 135 21.78 -16.67 -14.29
N HIS A 136 22.71 -16.87 -15.21
CA HIS A 136 23.88 -16.01 -15.36
C HIS A 136 23.51 -14.60 -15.84
N ALA A 137 22.69 -14.48 -16.88
CA ALA A 137 22.22 -13.17 -17.36
C ALA A 137 21.43 -12.40 -16.30
N ARG A 138 20.63 -13.11 -15.48
CA ARG A 138 19.91 -12.54 -14.34
C ARG A 138 20.87 -12.03 -13.26
N ALA A 139 21.89 -12.81 -12.93
CA ALA A 139 22.90 -12.44 -11.95
C ALA A 139 23.69 -11.20 -12.38
N ASP A 140 24.04 -11.13 -13.67
CA ASP A 140 24.76 -9.99 -14.25
C ASP A 140 23.88 -8.73 -14.30
N ALA A 141 22.61 -8.87 -14.69
CA ALA A 141 21.64 -7.77 -14.65
C ALA A 141 21.43 -7.25 -13.22
N ASP A 142 21.27 -8.14 -12.23
CA ASP A 142 21.15 -7.75 -10.83
C ASP A 142 22.43 -7.09 -10.30
N ALA A 143 23.61 -7.47 -10.79
CA ALA A 143 24.87 -6.83 -10.43
C ALA A 143 24.96 -5.39 -10.98
N ILE A 144 24.50 -5.17 -12.22
CA ILE A 144 24.43 -3.84 -12.85
C ILE A 144 23.39 -2.98 -12.11
N LEU A 145 22.20 -3.50 -11.84
CA LEU A 145 21.11 -2.75 -11.18
C LEU A 145 21.39 -2.42 -9.71
N ARG A 146 22.39 -3.06 -9.08
CA ARG A 146 22.87 -2.71 -7.73
C ARG A 146 23.85 -1.54 -7.72
N HIS A 147 24.31 -1.08 -8.88
CA HIS A 147 25.20 0.07 -8.92
C HIS A 147 24.47 1.35 -8.47
N PRO A 148 25.13 2.26 -7.73
CA PRO A 148 24.51 3.45 -7.13
C PRO A 148 23.77 4.36 -8.13
N GLU A 149 24.21 4.39 -9.39
CA GLU A 149 23.60 5.14 -10.49
C GLU A 149 22.21 4.62 -10.90
N PHE A 150 21.84 3.39 -10.57
CA PHE A 150 20.53 2.80 -10.85
C PHE A 150 19.59 2.77 -9.63
N VAL A 151 20.06 3.21 -8.46
CA VAL A 151 19.28 3.23 -7.20
C VAL A 151 18.29 4.41 -7.12
N THR A 152 18.27 5.30 -8.12
CA THR A 152 17.50 6.55 -8.10
C THR A 152 16.02 6.43 -8.50
N VAL A 153 15.55 5.27 -8.94
CA VAL A 153 14.11 5.04 -9.17
C VAL A 153 13.66 3.83 -8.38
N SER A 154 13.35 4.07 -7.10
CA SER A 154 12.58 3.14 -6.28
C SER A 154 11.36 2.63 -7.07
N GLY A 155 11.30 1.31 -7.27
CA GLY A 155 10.29 0.66 -8.09
C GLY A 155 8.85 1.02 -7.71
N THR A 156 7.97 0.88 -8.71
CA THR A 156 6.52 1.09 -8.62
C THR A 156 5.99 0.86 -7.21
N SER A 157 5.52 1.96 -6.61
CA SER A 157 4.95 1.94 -5.28
C SER A 157 3.83 0.90 -5.25
N PHE A 158 3.67 0.21 -4.13
CA PHE A 158 2.50 -0.63 -3.90
C PHE A 158 1.19 0.13 -4.23
N TRP A 159 1.19 1.45 -3.99
CA TRP A 159 0.07 2.34 -4.33
C TRP A 159 -0.17 2.51 -5.83
N ASP A 160 0.88 2.47 -6.66
CA ASP A 160 0.74 2.59 -8.12
C ASP A 160 0.05 1.35 -8.70
N ARG A 161 0.36 0.16 -8.18
CA ARG A 161 -0.27 -1.09 -8.60
C ARG A 161 -1.73 -1.19 -8.19
N VAL A 162 -2.05 -0.71 -6.99
CA VAL A 162 -3.43 -0.64 -6.49
C VAL A 162 -4.23 0.38 -7.31
N MET A 163 -3.66 1.55 -7.63
CA MET A 163 -4.35 2.54 -8.45
C MET A 163 -4.56 2.09 -9.89
N ALA A 164 -3.63 1.35 -10.48
CA ALA A 164 -3.81 0.76 -11.80
C ALA A 164 -5.03 -0.19 -11.85
N HIS A 165 -5.20 -1.04 -10.83
CA HIS A 165 -6.38 -1.93 -10.73
C HIS A 165 -7.69 -1.15 -10.56
N ILE A 166 -7.68 -0.08 -9.76
CA ILE A 166 -8.86 0.76 -9.55
C ILE A 166 -9.23 1.49 -10.85
N ALA A 167 -8.25 2.02 -11.59
CA ALA A 167 -8.47 2.71 -12.85
C ALA A 167 -9.11 1.80 -13.90
N LEU A 168 -8.59 0.57 -14.05
CA LEU A 168 -9.17 -0.43 -14.96
C LEU A 168 -10.60 -0.85 -14.54
N TRP A 169 -10.85 -0.98 -13.23
CA TRP A 169 -12.19 -1.28 -12.73
C TRP A 169 -13.18 -0.15 -13.03
N ILE A 170 -12.78 1.11 -12.80
CA ILE A 170 -13.61 2.29 -13.08
C ILE A 170 -13.94 2.36 -14.58
N ASP A 171 -12.96 2.15 -15.45
CA ASP A 171 -13.16 2.20 -16.90
C ASP A 171 -14.14 1.10 -17.38
N SER A 172 -14.05 -0.10 -16.79
CA SER A 172 -15.02 -1.18 -17.05
C SER A 172 -16.44 -0.83 -16.60
N LEU A 173 -16.58 -0.02 -15.53
CA LEU A 173 -17.87 0.40 -15.01
C LEU A 173 -18.52 1.45 -15.92
N PHE A 174 -17.74 2.43 -16.40
CA PHE A 174 -18.23 3.45 -17.31
C PHE A 174 -18.54 2.92 -18.71
N ASN A 175 -17.70 2.03 -19.25
CA ASN A 175 -17.95 1.40 -20.55
C ASN A 175 -19.23 0.55 -20.52
N ASN A 176 -19.51 -0.15 -19.41
CA ASN A 176 -20.78 -0.85 -19.25
C ASN A 176 -21.98 0.10 -19.07
N VAL A 177 -21.82 1.22 -18.37
CA VAL A 177 -22.92 2.19 -18.17
C VAL A 177 -23.28 2.93 -19.46
N ALA A 178 -22.30 3.23 -20.33
CA ALA A 178 -22.54 3.88 -21.63
C ALA A 178 -23.46 3.05 -22.55
N MET A 179 -23.38 1.73 -22.49
CA MET A 179 -24.27 0.83 -23.25
C MET A 179 -25.71 0.80 -22.68
N PHE A 180 -25.87 1.05 -21.37
CA PHE A 180 -27.18 1.06 -20.69
C PHE A 180 -27.87 2.45 -20.68
N GLY A 181 -27.14 3.53 -20.96
CA GLY A 181 -27.64 4.91 -20.85
C GLY A 181 -28.79 5.30 -21.79
N ARG A 182 -29.05 4.55 -22.87
CA ARG A 182 -30.15 4.86 -23.81
C ARG A 182 -31.48 4.17 -23.48
N ARG A 183 -31.52 3.18 -22.57
CA ARG A 183 -32.70 2.29 -22.43
C ARG A 183 -33.39 2.31 -21.07
N SER A 184 -32.87 3.00 -20.06
CA SER A 184 -33.47 2.89 -18.72
C SER A 184 -33.47 4.20 -17.90
N PRO A 185 -34.64 4.85 -17.70
CA PRO A 185 -34.77 6.10 -16.94
C PRO A 185 -34.53 5.96 -15.43
N TRP A 186 -34.43 4.74 -14.91
CA TRP A 186 -34.13 4.47 -13.49
C TRP A 186 -32.67 4.73 -13.08
N ILE A 187 -31.76 4.89 -14.04
CA ILE A 187 -30.32 4.98 -13.79
C ILE A 187 -29.95 6.32 -13.16
N GLY A 188 -30.62 7.41 -13.56
CA GLY A 188 -30.42 8.73 -12.97
C GLY A 188 -30.67 8.72 -11.45
N PRO A 189 -31.85 8.29 -10.99
CA PRO A 189 -32.13 8.15 -9.56
C PRO A 189 -31.16 7.23 -8.83
N VAL A 190 -30.76 6.10 -9.43
CA VAL A 190 -29.82 5.17 -8.79
C VAL A 190 -28.43 5.81 -8.61
N PHE A 191 -27.94 6.56 -9.59
CA PHE A 191 -26.67 7.28 -9.47
C PHE A 191 -26.75 8.42 -8.46
N GLU A 192 -27.85 9.17 -8.44
CA GLU A 192 -28.07 10.27 -7.49
C GLU A 192 -28.09 9.76 -6.04
N TRP A 193 -28.92 8.76 -5.75
CA TRP A 193 -28.99 8.14 -4.42
C TRP A 193 -27.70 7.37 -4.08
N GLY A 194 -27.04 6.78 -5.08
CA GLY A 194 -25.75 6.11 -4.92
C GLY A 194 -24.64 7.07 -4.49
N LEU A 195 -24.55 8.25 -5.11
CA LEU A 195 -23.58 9.31 -4.74
C LEU A 195 -23.84 9.84 -3.33
N ILE A 196 -25.11 10.08 -2.98
CA ILE A 196 -25.49 10.52 -1.64
C ILE A 196 -25.11 9.44 -0.60
N ALA A 197 -25.42 8.18 -0.88
CA ALA A 197 -25.08 7.06 0.00
C ALA A 197 -23.56 6.87 0.14
N LEU A 198 -22.81 7.02 -0.95
CA LEU A 198 -21.33 6.94 -0.97
C LEU A 198 -20.71 8.08 -0.17
N ALA A 199 -21.18 9.32 -0.37
CA ALA A 199 -20.72 10.48 0.40
C ALA A 199 -21.05 10.31 1.90
N GLY A 200 -22.26 9.86 2.22
CA GLY A 200 -22.69 9.59 3.59
C GLY A 200 -21.86 8.48 4.26
N THR A 201 -21.62 7.36 3.57
CA THR A 201 -20.77 6.28 4.09
C THR A 201 -19.30 6.70 4.19
N GLY A 202 -18.78 7.45 3.22
CA GLY A 202 -17.44 8.02 3.28
C GLY A 202 -17.26 8.96 4.48
N LEU A 203 -18.21 9.88 4.69
CA LEU A 203 -18.22 10.77 5.85
C LEU A 203 -18.36 9.99 7.16
N PHE A 204 -19.21 8.97 7.19
CA PHE A 204 -19.38 8.10 8.37
C PHE A 204 -18.11 7.31 8.69
N VAL A 205 -17.46 6.70 7.69
CA VAL A 205 -16.19 5.98 7.85
C VAL A 205 -15.06 6.95 8.24
N TRP A 206 -15.01 8.14 7.63
CA TRP A 206 -14.05 9.18 8.00
C TRP A 206 -14.25 9.66 9.44
N ALA A 207 -15.49 9.98 9.83
CA ALA A 207 -15.85 10.35 11.19
C ALA A 207 -15.53 9.23 12.18
N MET A 208 -15.86 7.98 11.85
CA MET A 208 -15.47 6.82 12.66
C MET A 208 -13.95 6.66 12.72
N ARG A 209 -13.20 6.92 11.65
CA ARG A 209 -11.73 6.83 11.62
C ARG A 209 -11.09 7.97 12.42
N VAL A 210 -11.64 9.18 12.36
CA VAL A 210 -11.23 10.33 13.16
C VAL A 210 -11.55 10.08 14.63
N LEU A 211 -12.75 9.63 14.96
CA LEU A 211 -13.14 9.25 16.30
C LEU A 211 -12.33 8.05 16.81
N ARG A 212 -11.97 7.07 15.97
CA ARG A 212 -11.08 5.96 16.33
C ARG A 212 -9.65 6.45 16.56
N ARG A 213 -9.13 7.38 15.75
CA ARG A 213 -7.81 8.00 15.93
C ARG A 213 -7.76 8.89 17.17
N GLN A 214 -8.83 9.65 17.44
CA GLN A 214 -9.00 10.41 18.67
C GLN A 214 -9.14 9.47 19.86
N ARG A 215 -9.92 8.37 19.75
CA ARG A 215 -9.97 7.31 20.76
C ARG A 215 -8.65 6.56 20.90
N LEU A 216 -7.78 6.53 19.89
CA LEU A 216 -6.43 5.95 19.97
C LEU A 216 -5.46 6.90 20.66
N LYS A 217 -5.52 8.21 20.38
CA LYS A 217 -4.80 9.24 21.15
C LYS A 217 -5.29 9.23 22.59
N VAL A 218 -6.61 9.28 22.80
CA VAL A 218 -7.25 9.10 24.12
C VAL A 218 -7.00 7.72 24.71
N ARG A 219 -6.72 6.64 23.96
CA ARG A 219 -6.28 5.33 24.53
C ARG A 219 -4.78 5.25 24.76
N ILE A 220 -3.97 6.12 24.17
CA ILE A 220 -2.55 6.24 24.50
C ILE A 220 -2.43 7.16 25.74
N GLU A 221 -3.27 8.19 25.85
CA GLU A 221 -3.47 8.99 27.07
C GLU A 221 -4.20 8.21 28.20
N ALA A 222 -5.27 7.46 27.90
CA ALA A 222 -6.09 6.69 28.85
C ALA A 222 -5.74 5.18 28.90
N GLY A 223 -4.75 4.75 28.15
CA GLY A 223 -4.07 3.46 28.31
C GLY A 223 -3.04 3.50 29.44
N ARG A 224 -2.66 4.71 29.89
CA ARG A 224 -2.44 4.91 31.31
C ARG A 224 -3.83 4.94 31.91
N GLN A 225 -4.24 3.83 32.55
CA GLN A 225 -5.31 3.91 33.55
C GLN A 225 -5.06 5.19 34.33
N ILE A 226 -6.06 6.08 34.42
CA ILE A 226 -6.00 7.17 35.40
C ILE A 226 -6.13 6.48 36.75
N GLU A 227 -5.04 5.82 37.13
CA GLU A 227 -4.76 5.46 38.48
C GLU A 227 -4.93 6.77 39.25
N PRO A 228 -5.86 6.83 40.22
CA PRO A 228 -6.04 7.99 41.07
C PRO A 228 -4.67 8.53 41.43
N CYS A 229 -4.42 9.83 41.30
CA CYS A 229 -3.06 10.38 41.47
C CYS A 229 -2.40 9.97 42.80
N GLU A 230 -3.23 9.69 43.81
CA GLU A 230 -2.83 9.08 45.07
C GLU A 230 -2.27 7.66 44.92
N GLU A 231 -2.95 6.79 44.18
CA GLU A 231 -2.49 5.42 43.88
C GLU A 231 -1.23 5.43 43.02
N ALA A 232 -1.15 6.33 42.03
CA ALA A 232 0.05 6.49 41.21
C ALA A 232 1.23 6.99 42.06
N SER A 233 0.99 7.92 42.99
CA SER A 233 1.99 8.34 43.96
C SER A 233 2.43 7.18 44.87
N ARG A 234 1.49 6.35 45.36
CA ARG A 234 1.81 5.15 46.16
C ARG A 234 2.68 4.16 45.38
N ASN A 235 2.40 3.92 44.10
CA ASN A 235 3.19 3.02 43.26
C ASN A 235 4.63 3.52 43.07
N TRP A 236 4.81 4.82 42.81
CA TRP A 236 6.14 5.41 42.72
C TRP A 236 6.92 5.33 44.04
N ARG A 237 6.23 5.46 45.18
CA ARG A 237 6.86 5.25 46.51
C ARG A 237 7.25 3.80 46.75
N ALA A 238 6.39 2.85 46.37
CA ALA A 238 6.70 1.43 46.48
C ALA A 238 7.95 1.08 45.66
N LEU A 239 8.00 1.57 44.41
CA LEU A 239 9.18 1.44 43.57
C LEU A 239 10.41 2.09 44.20
N ALA A 240 10.28 3.29 44.78
CA ALA A 240 11.39 3.93 45.49
C ALA A 240 11.92 3.08 46.66
N ALA A 241 11.03 2.43 47.42
CA ALA A 241 11.41 1.52 48.50
C ALA A 241 12.10 0.25 47.99
N GLU A 242 11.64 -0.32 46.87
CA GLU A 242 12.29 -1.46 46.22
C GLU A 242 13.71 -1.12 45.74
N GLN A 243 13.91 0.05 45.14
CA GLN A 243 15.24 0.48 44.70
C GLN A 243 16.16 0.78 45.89
N ALA A 244 15.64 1.38 46.96
CA ALA A 244 16.39 1.58 48.20
C ALA A 244 16.82 0.24 48.82
N ALA A 245 15.97 -0.79 48.79
CA ALA A 245 16.31 -2.13 49.27
C ALA A 245 17.44 -2.79 48.45
N ARG A 246 17.62 -2.40 47.18
CA ARG A 246 18.72 -2.83 46.31
C ARG A 246 19.98 -1.97 46.45
N ALA A 247 19.97 -0.98 47.33
CA ALA A 247 21.00 0.06 47.47
C ALA A 247 21.18 0.92 46.19
N ASP A 248 20.18 0.95 45.31
CA ASP A 248 20.12 1.81 44.13
C ASP A 248 19.58 3.21 44.52
N TRP A 249 20.32 3.91 45.38
CA TRP A 249 19.89 5.18 45.99
C TRP A 249 19.52 6.26 44.98
N ARG A 250 20.22 6.29 43.85
CA ARG A 250 19.95 7.24 42.76
C ARG A 250 18.56 7.05 42.17
N GLU A 251 18.18 5.80 41.88
CA GLU A 251 16.87 5.48 41.31
C GLU A 251 15.78 5.63 42.36
N ALA A 252 16.08 5.29 43.62
CA ALA A 252 15.17 5.49 44.74
C ALA A 252 14.78 6.97 44.91
N VAL A 253 15.74 7.89 44.86
CA VAL A 253 15.49 9.34 44.90
C VAL A 253 14.68 9.82 43.69
N HIS A 254 14.98 9.31 42.49
CA HIS A 254 14.25 9.65 41.27
C HIS A 254 12.77 9.23 41.35
N CYS A 255 12.50 7.99 41.76
CA CYS A 255 11.14 7.49 41.95
C CYS A 255 10.36 8.34 42.97
N LEU A 256 11.02 8.72 44.06
CA LEU A 256 10.40 9.48 45.16
C LEU A 256 10.11 10.95 44.78
N TYR A 257 10.95 11.55 43.94
CA TYR A 257 10.67 12.86 43.36
C TYR A 257 9.39 12.80 42.51
N TRP A 258 9.26 11.82 41.60
CA TRP A 258 8.06 11.67 40.78
C TRP A 258 6.81 11.31 41.60
N ALA A 259 6.96 10.51 42.66
CA ALA A 259 5.87 10.27 43.61
C ALA A 259 5.32 11.59 44.18
N THR A 260 6.20 12.55 44.45
CA THR A 260 5.83 13.87 44.97
C THR A 260 5.13 14.73 43.92
N ILE A 261 5.65 14.77 42.69
CA ILE A 261 5.03 15.52 41.59
C ILE A 261 3.62 15.01 41.29
N VAL A 262 3.44 13.70 41.16
CA VAL A 262 2.13 13.09 40.88
C VAL A 262 1.15 13.31 42.02
N MET A 263 1.61 13.28 43.28
CA MET A 263 0.78 13.62 44.44
C MET A 263 0.27 15.07 44.37
N LEU A 264 1.15 16.02 44.04
CA LEU A 264 0.80 17.44 43.95
C LEU A 264 -0.10 17.75 42.74
N GLU A 265 0.07 17.02 41.63
CA GLU A 265 -0.88 17.03 40.50
C GLU A 265 -2.28 16.59 40.95
N GLY A 266 -2.36 15.53 41.76
CA GLY A 266 -3.62 15.04 42.34
C GLY A 266 -4.35 16.06 43.22
N ARG A 267 -3.61 16.93 43.90
CA ARG A 267 -4.15 18.01 44.74
C ARG A 267 -4.57 19.25 43.94
N ARG A 268 -4.52 19.20 42.61
CA ARG A 268 -4.88 20.29 41.69
C ARG A 268 -4.02 21.55 41.83
N PHE A 269 -2.79 21.44 42.35
CA PHE A 269 -1.84 22.56 42.32
C PHE A 269 -1.48 22.95 40.88
N TRP A 270 -1.53 22.00 39.94
CA TRP A 270 -1.35 22.25 38.50
C TRP A 270 -1.91 21.11 37.64
N ALA A 271 -2.05 21.38 36.34
CA ALA A 271 -2.39 20.36 35.35
C ALA A 271 -1.15 19.49 35.00
N PRO A 272 -1.32 18.17 34.81
CA PRO A 272 -0.23 17.27 34.42
C PRO A 272 0.44 17.72 33.12
N ASN A 273 1.75 17.96 33.15
CA ASN A 273 2.52 18.29 31.95
C ASN A 273 3.94 17.71 32.04
N ARG A 274 4.21 16.71 31.18
CA ARG A 274 5.48 15.97 31.14
C ARG A 274 6.65 16.71 30.50
N SER A 275 6.41 17.84 29.84
CA SER A 275 7.49 18.65 29.27
C SER A 275 8.08 19.63 30.29
N ARG A 276 7.50 19.74 31.49
CA ARG A 276 7.97 20.67 32.51
C ARG A 276 9.29 20.23 33.10
N THR A 277 10.18 21.20 33.32
CA THR A 277 11.42 20.95 34.05
C THR A 277 11.18 20.92 35.56
N PRO A 278 12.03 20.25 36.36
CA PRO A 278 11.90 20.23 37.82
C PRO A 278 11.79 21.62 38.46
N ARG A 279 12.56 22.60 37.95
CA ARG A 279 12.51 24.00 38.42
C ARG A 279 11.20 24.70 38.09
N GLU A 280 10.54 24.32 37.00
CA GLU A 280 9.23 24.88 36.65
C GLU A 280 8.15 24.44 37.62
N TYR A 281 8.19 23.21 38.14
CA TYR A 281 7.24 22.76 39.16
C TYR A 281 7.34 23.59 40.45
N VAL A 282 8.56 23.93 40.88
CA VAL A 282 8.77 24.81 42.04
C VAL A 282 8.15 26.19 41.82
N ARG A 283 8.22 26.73 40.59
CA ARG A 283 7.65 28.04 40.23
C ARG A 283 6.12 28.07 40.22
N LEU A 284 5.46 26.93 40.26
CA LEU A 284 4.00 26.84 40.32
C LEU A 284 3.45 27.03 41.73
N LEU A 285 4.28 26.84 42.75
CA LEU A 285 3.92 27.09 44.13
C LEU A 285 4.19 28.56 44.50
N GLU A 286 3.38 29.09 45.41
CA GLU A 286 3.57 30.44 45.94
C GLU A 286 4.92 30.56 46.64
N ALA A 287 5.74 31.53 46.21
CA ALA A 287 7.07 31.75 46.75
C ALA A 287 6.99 32.11 48.24
N GLY A 288 7.75 31.40 49.08
CA GLY A 288 7.75 31.58 50.53
C GLY A 288 6.75 30.70 51.30
N SER A 289 5.87 29.97 50.60
CA SER A 289 5.01 28.97 51.26
C SER A 289 5.85 27.79 51.81
N PRO A 290 5.39 27.10 52.87
CA PRO A 290 6.04 25.88 53.36
C PRO A 290 6.18 24.79 52.29
N GLY A 291 5.17 24.64 51.41
CA GLY A 291 5.22 23.70 50.30
C GLY A 291 6.28 24.07 49.26
N TRP A 292 6.47 25.38 48.99
CA TRP A 292 7.50 25.85 48.08
C TRP A 292 8.91 25.55 48.57
N SER A 293 9.20 25.78 49.86
CA SER A 293 10.54 25.53 50.42
C SER A 293 10.89 24.04 50.43
N LEU A 294 9.93 23.19 50.79
CA LEU A 294 10.09 21.73 50.80
C LEU A 294 10.28 21.17 49.38
N LEU A 295 9.42 21.56 48.42
CA LEU A 295 9.56 21.09 47.04
C LEU A 295 10.86 21.60 46.41
N ARG A 296 11.28 22.83 46.72
CA ARG A 296 12.56 23.39 46.26
C ARG A 296 13.74 22.61 46.81
N GLN A 297 13.74 22.27 48.10
CA GLN A 297 14.79 21.47 48.72
C GLN A 297 14.90 20.09 48.07
N GLN A 298 13.77 19.40 47.88
CA GLN A 298 13.73 18.09 47.24
C GLN A 298 14.19 18.16 45.77
N THR A 299 13.76 19.19 45.03
CA THR A 299 14.17 19.43 43.64
C THR A 299 15.68 19.64 43.52
N LEU A 300 16.29 20.41 44.43
CA LEU A 300 17.74 20.63 44.42
C LEU A 300 18.53 19.35 44.68
N GLY A 301 18.06 18.49 45.60
CA GLY A 301 18.65 17.18 45.86
C GLY A 301 18.55 16.26 44.64
N PHE A 302 17.36 16.20 44.04
CA PHE A 302 17.11 15.44 42.82
C PHE A 302 18.01 15.89 41.66
N GLU A 303 18.09 17.20 41.38
CA GLU A 303 18.89 17.73 40.28
C GLU A 303 20.38 17.41 40.45
N ARG A 304 20.90 17.50 41.69
CA ARG A 304 22.30 17.22 41.99
C ARG A 304 22.67 15.76 41.75
N ILE A 305 21.79 14.83 42.15
CA ILE A 305 22.00 13.39 42.01
C ILE A 305 21.76 12.93 40.57
N TRP A 306 20.66 13.37 39.96
CA TRP A 306 20.24 12.85 38.66
C TRP A 306 20.95 13.53 37.48
N TYR A 307 20.97 14.87 37.46
CA TYR A 307 21.63 15.63 36.39
C TYR A 307 23.08 15.95 36.71
N GLY A 308 23.39 16.22 37.98
CA GLY A 308 24.77 16.45 38.44
C GLY A 308 25.61 15.19 38.56
N LEU A 309 25.01 14.00 38.36
CA LEU A 309 25.67 12.69 38.46
C LEU A 309 26.40 12.44 39.79
N GLN A 310 26.00 13.15 40.86
CA GLN A 310 26.58 12.93 42.18
C GLN A 310 26.18 11.55 42.71
N ALA A 311 27.14 10.85 43.34
CA ALA A 311 26.87 9.60 44.02
C ALA A 311 25.79 9.81 45.09
N ALA A 312 24.74 9.00 45.04
CA ALA A 312 23.63 9.06 45.99
C ALA A 312 23.90 8.13 47.17
N GLU A 313 23.60 8.61 48.37
CA GLU A 313 23.79 7.87 49.62
C GLU A 313 22.45 7.56 50.29
N PRO A 314 22.40 6.62 51.26
CA PRO A 314 21.19 6.33 52.03
C PRO A 314 20.56 7.59 52.66
N GLY A 315 21.41 8.54 53.09
CA GLY A 315 20.95 9.81 53.66
C GLY A 315 20.21 10.71 52.65
N ASP A 316 20.52 10.62 51.36
CA ASP A 316 19.79 11.36 50.32
C ASP A 316 18.37 10.83 50.13
N TYR A 317 18.23 9.50 50.13
CA TYR A 317 16.93 8.85 50.08
C TYR A 317 16.07 9.23 51.29
N GLN A 318 16.63 9.17 52.51
CA GLN A 318 15.88 9.53 53.72
C GLN A 318 15.43 10.99 53.69
N ARG A 319 16.30 11.93 53.29
CA ARG A 319 15.93 13.35 53.12
C ARG A 319 14.83 13.54 52.10
N ALA A 320 14.86 12.83 50.98
CA ALA A 320 13.84 12.90 49.96
C ALA A 320 12.50 12.31 50.42
N LEU A 321 12.53 11.28 51.27
CA LEU A 321 11.35 10.66 51.90
C LEU A 321 10.71 11.58 52.93
N ASP A 322 11.51 12.17 53.80
CA ASP A 322 11.03 13.12 54.80
C ASP A 322 10.37 14.34 54.13
N ALA A 323 10.99 14.86 53.06
CA ALA A 323 10.41 15.96 52.29
C ALA A 323 9.08 15.58 51.62
N HIS A 324 8.97 14.37 51.06
CA HIS A 324 7.73 13.86 50.49
C HIS A 324 6.62 13.74 51.54
N GLU A 325 6.93 13.20 52.72
CA GLU A 325 5.96 13.09 53.82
C GLU A 325 5.50 14.45 54.35
N GLN A 326 6.42 15.39 54.51
CA GLN A 326 6.08 16.75 54.93
C GLN A 326 5.17 17.44 53.90
N LEU A 327 5.48 17.31 52.60
CA LEU A 327 4.63 17.82 51.51
C LEU A 327 3.25 17.16 51.45
N ARG A 328 3.11 15.93 51.96
CA ARG A 328 1.80 15.28 52.10
C ARG A 328 0.96 15.90 53.21
N THR A 329 1.57 16.55 54.19
CA THR A 329 0.86 17.19 55.32
C THR A 329 0.50 18.66 55.10
N VAL A 330 1.16 19.33 54.14
CA VAL A 330 0.89 20.72 53.73
C VAL A 330 -0.27 20.77 52.74
#